data_AF-A0A8I6AKA7-F1
#
_entry.id   AF-A0A8I6AKA7-F1
#
_cell.length_a   1.000
_cell.length_b   1.000
_cell.length_c   1.000
_cell.angle_alpha   90.00
_cell.angle_beta   90.00
_cell.angle_gamma   90.00
#
_symmetry.space_group_name_H-M   'P 1'
#
loop_
_entity.id
_entity.type
_entity.pdbx_description
1 polymer ?
#
loop_
_entity_poly.entity_id
_entity_poly.type
_entity_poly.pdbx_seq_one_letter_code
_entity_poly.pdbx_strand_id
1 'polypeptide(L)'
;MKSLYNSPGSFKGSFQEPKNQPLFQLSEMETDTLLLWVLLLWVPGSTGDIVLTQSPALAVSLEQRATISCKTSQNVDNYGISYMHWYQQKPGQQPKLLIYEGSNLASGIPARFSGSGSGTDFTLTIDPVEADDIATYYCQQSKDYPPT
;
A
#
# COMPACT_ATOMS: atom_id res chain seq x y z
N MET A 1 -30.70 58.77 57.55
CA MET A 1 -31.35 60.10 57.55
C MET A 1 -32.30 60.18 56.35
N LYS A 2 -33.44 60.86 56.53
CA LYS A 2 -34.51 61.20 55.57
C LYS A 2 -33.91 61.98 54.36
N SER A 3 -34.49 62.22 53.18
CA SER A 3 -35.87 62.57 52.82
C SER A 3 -35.97 62.84 51.29
N LEU A 4 -37.00 62.29 50.65
CA LEU A 4 -38.00 62.90 49.72
C LEU A 4 -37.62 63.98 48.66
N TYR A 5 -37.93 63.62 47.40
CA TYR A 5 -38.81 64.25 46.37
C TYR A 5 -38.52 65.58 45.62
N ASN A 6 -39.03 65.57 44.37
CA ASN A 6 -39.39 66.65 43.41
C ASN A 6 -38.23 67.24 42.57
N SER A 7 -38.35 67.57 41.27
CA SER A 7 -39.46 67.65 40.30
C SER A 7 -38.88 67.70 38.85
N PRO A 8 -39.68 67.53 37.79
CA PRO A 8 -39.22 67.35 36.41
C PRO A 8 -39.09 68.67 35.61
N GLY A 9 -38.16 68.71 34.66
CA GLY A 9 -37.91 69.85 33.78
C GLY A 9 -37.34 69.45 32.42
N SER A 10 -38.15 69.73 31.39
CA SER A 10 -37.96 69.66 29.94
C SER A 10 -36.56 70.00 29.37
N PHE A 11 -36.07 69.28 28.35
CA PHE A 11 -36.03 69.74 26.93
C PHE A 11 -35.20 68.84 25.99
N LYS A 12 -35.76 68.60 24.78
CA LYS A 12 -35.15 68.44 23.45
C LYS A 12 -34.15 67.29 23.17
N GLY A 13 -34.66 66.29 22.45
CA GLY A 13 -34.28 66.04 21.06
C GLY A 13 -32.97 65.31 20.77
N SER A 14 -33.08 64.06 20.33
CA SER A 14 -32.52 63.58 19.06
C SER A 14 -33.02 62.16 18.80
N PHE A 15 -33.60 61.97 17.62
CA PHE A 15 -33.96 60.68 17.07
C PHE A 15 -32.67 59.88 16.85
N GLN A 16 -32.49 58.81 17.61
CA GLN A 16 -31.31 57.95 17.53
C GLN A 16 -31.70 56.65 16.84
N GLU A 17 -31.30 56.52 15.58
CA GLU A 17 -31.49 55.35 14.74
C GLU A 17 -30.64 54.19 15.29
N PRO A 18 -31.21 53.01 15.64
CA PRO A 18 -30.40 51.87 16.00
C PRO A 18 -29.72 51.33 14.74
N LYS A 19 -28.41 51.57 14.68
CA LYS A 19 -27.46 51.01 13.71
C LYS A 19 -27.65 49.49 13.58
N ASN A 20 -27.96 49.08 12.35
CA ASN A 20 -27.59 47.84 11.69
C ASN A 20 -27.19 46.66 12.59
N GLN A 21 -28.14 45.73 12.68
CA GLN A 21 -27.96 44.34 13.07
C GLN A 21 -26.95 43.65 12.14
N PRO A 22 -25.97 42.85 12.62
CA PRO A 22 -25.00 42.23 11.73
C PRO A 22 -25.65 41.06 10.99
N LEU A 23 -25.95 41.27 9.71
CA LEU A 23 -26.14 40.24 8.69
C LEU A 23 -24.76 39.60 8.35
N PHE A 24 -24.09 38.96 9.31
CA PHE A 24 -22.73 38.39 9.09
C PHE A 24 -22.40 37.15 9.94
N GLN A 25 -23.36 36.25 10.17
CA GLN A 25 -23.10 35.00 10.93
C GLN A 25 -23.64 33.71 10.29
N LEU A 26 -23.97 33.72 8.99
CA LEU A 26 -24.46 32.53 8.28
C LEU A 26 -23.58 32.09 7.10
N SER A 27 -22.49 32.80 6.79
CA SER A 27 -21.58 32.46 5.68
C SER A 27 -20.27 31.80 6.11
N GLU A 28 -20.01 31.64 7.41
CA GLU A 28 -18.71 31.17 7.93
C GLU A 28 -18.67 29.68 8.28
N MET A 29 -19.72 28.91 7.96
CA MET A 29 -19.84 27.50 8.34
C MET A 29 -19.81 26.51 7.15
N GLU A 30 -19.64 27.01 5.92
CA GLU A 30 -19.57 26.18 4.70
C GLU A 30 -18.13 26.01 4.16
N THR A 31 -17.24 26.96 4.46
CA THR A 31 -15.84 26.97 3.99
C THR A 31 -15.00 25.86 4.61
N ASP A 32 -15.20 25.54 5.89
CA ASP A 32 -14.39 24.54 6.59
C ASP A 32 -14.64 23.13 6.05
N THR A 33 -15.90 22.81 5.71
CA THR A 33 -16.24 21.51 5.13
C THR A 33 -15.68 21.39 3.71
N LEU A 34 -15.80 22.43 2.89
CA LEU A 34 -15.25 22.46 1.53
C LEU A 34 -13.72 22.33 1.50
N LEU A 35 -13.02 22.99 2.42
CA LEU A 35 -11.56 22.88 2.57
C LEU A 35 -11.15 21.43 2.86
N LEU A 36 -11.86 20.74 3.75
CA LEU A 36 -11.60 19.34 4.07
C LEU A 36 -11.79 18.43 2.84
N TRP A 37 -12.84 18.63 2.04
CA TRP A 37 -13.02 17.87 0.79
C TRP A 37 -11.92 18.14 -0.24
N VAL A 38 -11.52 19.40 -0.42
CA VAL A 38 -10.42 19.78 -1.33
C VAL A 38 -9.09 19.14 -0.89
N LEU A 39 -8.79 19.15 0.41
CA LEU A 39 -7.62 18.51 0.98
C LEU A 39 -7.60 16.99 0.73
N LEU A 40 -8.75 16.31 0.84
CA LEU A 40 -8.86 14.87 0.58
C LEU A 40 -8.64 14.50 -0.89
N LEU A 41 -9.02 15.37 -1.83
CA LEU A 41 -8.82 15.13 -3.27
C LEU A 41 -7.35 15.24 -3.70
N TRP A 42 -6.50 15.88 -2.90
CA TRP A 42 -5.10 16.13 -3.22
C TRP A 42 -4.12 15.18 -2.53
N VAL A 43 -4.61 14.18 -1.79
CA VAL A 43 -3.73 13.16 -1.21
C VAL A 43 -3.24 12.26 -2.36
N PRO A 44 -1.95 12.35 -2.78
CA PRO A 44 -1.43 11.40 -3.74
C PRO A 44 -1.59 9.99 -3.16
N GLY A 45 -2.18 9.08 -3.93
CA GLY A 45 -2.29 7.69 -3.51
C GLY A 45 -0.89 7.14 -3.25
N SER A 46 -0.56 6.88 -2.00
CA SER A 46 0.69 6.22 -1.63
C SER A 46 0.59 4.76 -2.08
N THR A 47 1.26 4.43 -3.18
CA THR A 47 1.52 3.04 -3.56
C THR A 47 2.56 2.51 -2.58
N GLY A 48 2.12 1.78 -1.56
CA GLY A 48 3.04 1.12 -0.62
C GLY A 48 3.92 0.10 -1.34
N ASP A 49 5.02 -0.30 -0.70
CA ASP A 49 5.91 -1.32 -1.24
C ASP A 49 5.19 -2.66 -1.46
N ILE A 50 5.62 -3.41 -2.48
CA ILE A 50 5.16 -4.78 -2.70
C ILE A 50 5.92 -5.69 -1.74
N VAL A 51 5.20 -6.26 -0.77
CA VAL A 51 5.74 -7.17 0.23
C VAL A 51 5.58 -8.61 -0.25
N LEU A 52 6.65 -9.41 -0.13
CA LEU A 52 6.64 -10.83 -0.48
C LEU A 52 6.61 -11.68 0.80
N THR A 53 5.76 -12.70 0.81
CA THR A 53 5.65 -13.70 1.88
C THR A 53 5.85 -15.08 1.30
N GLN A 54 6.91 -15.77 1.69
CA GLN A 54 7.20 -17.13 1.23
C GLN A 54 6.81 -18.19 2.25
N SER A 55 6.60 -19.42 1.77
CA SER A 55 6.51 -20.58 2.65
C SER A 55 7.79 -20.70 3.51
N PRO A 56 7.68 -21.16 4.76
CA PRO A 56 8.84 -21.36 5.62
C PRO A 56 9.75 -22.46 5.07
N ALA A 57 10.87 -22.70 5.75
CA ALA A 57 11.78 -23.79 5.42
C ALA A 57 11.05 -25.13 5.28
N LEU A 58 11.39 -25.88 4.23
CA LEU A 58 10.82 -27.19 3.90
C LEU A 58 11.88 -28.27 4.10
N ALA A 59 11.49 -29.38 4.73
CA ALA A 59 12.27 -30.61 4.76
C ALA A 59 11.59 -31.64 3.85
N VAL A 60 12.23 -31.97 2.73
CA VAL A 60 11.70 -32.87 1.70
C VAL A 60 12.71 -33.97 1.44
N SER A 61 12.25 -35.22 1.32
CA SER A 61 13.12 -36.35 0.95
C SER A 61 13.53 -36.26 -0.52
N LEU A 62 14.69 -36.81 -0.86
CA LEU A 62 15.08 -36.99 -2.26
C LEU A 62 14.03 -37.83 -3.00
N GLU A 63 13.89 -37.61 -4.31
CA GLU A 63 12.90 -38.27 -5.17
C GLU A 63 11.43 -37.96 -4.81
N GLN A 64 11.19 -36.91 -4.03
CA GLN A 64 9.85 -36.40 -3.74
C GLN A 64 9.64 -35.04 -4.38
N ARG A 65 8.37 -34.63 -4.51
CA ARG A 65 8.00 -33.29 -4.95
C ARG A 65 8.16 -32.29 -3.82
N ALA A 66 8.82 -31.17 -4.10
CA ALA A 66 8.79 -29.98 -3.26
C ALA A 66 7.99 -28.86 -3.93
N THR A 67 7.18 -28.13 -3.15
CA THR A 67 6.48 -26.93 -3.61
C THR A 67 6.71 -25.79 -2.64
N ILE A 68 7.22 -24.68 -3.14
CA ILE A 68 7.49 -23.45 -2.40
C ILE A 68 6.47 -22.42 -2.85
N SER A 69 5.78 -21.79 -1.91
CA SER A 69 4.79 -20.74 -2.21
C SER A 69 5.38 -19.36 -1.99
N CYS A 70 4.95 -18.40 -2.79
CA CYS A 70 5.25 -16.98 -2.65
C CYS A 70 4.00 -16.16 -2.90
N LYS A 71 3.63 -15.33 -1.93
CA LYS A 71 2.52 -14.39 -2.03
C LYS A 71 3.01 -12.97 -2.05
N THR A 72 2.43 -12.14 -2.91
CA THR A 72 2.72 -10.71 -2.99
C THR A 72 1.54 -9.90 -2.44
N SER A 73 1.81 -8.77 -1.78
CA SER A 73 0.76 -7.91 -1.23
C SER A 73 -0.08 -7.21 -2.30
N GLN A 74 0.42 -7.14 -3.53
CA GLN A 74 -0.21 -6.50 -4.68
C GLN A 74 -0.01 -7.35 -5.94
N ASN A 75 -0.87 -7.13 -6.93
CA ASN A 75 -0.76 -7.81 -8.22
C ASN A 75 0.56 -7.42 -8.91
N VAL A 76 1.42 -8.40 -9.21
CA VAL A 76 2.71 -8.19 -9.89
C VAL A 76 2.69 -8.53 -11.38
N ASP A 77 1.51 -8.73 -11.96
CA ASP A 77 1.34 -8.90 -13.38
C ASP A 77 0.99 -7.56 -14.06
N ASN A 78 1.33 -7.46 -15.33
CA ASN A 78 1.01 -6.34 -16.20
C ASN A 78 0.93 -6.79 -17.66
N TYR A 79 -0.13 -6.41 -18.37
CA TYR A 79 -0.35 -6.78 -19.77
C TYR A 79 -0.14 -8.28 -20.10
N GLY A 80 -0.48 -9.17 -19.16
CA GLY A 80 -0.34 -10.62 -19.31
C GLY A 80 1.07 -11.16 -19.04
N ILE A 81 2.02 -10.30 -18.67
CA ILE A 81 3.38 -10.66 -18.28
C ILE A 81 3.45 -10.62 -16.75
N SER A 82 3.97 -11.67 -16.14
CA SER A 82 4.27 -11.65 -14.71
C SER A 82 5.64 -11.04 -14.45
N TYR A 83 5.77 -10.20 -13.43
CA TYR A 83 7.08 -9.69 -12.99
C TYR A 83 7.69 -10.50 -11.85
N MET A 84 7.19 -11.71 -11.60
CA MET A 84 7.70 -12.64 -10.61
C MET A 84 8.89 -13.45 -11.15
N HIS A 85 9.94 -13.59 -10.33
CA HIS A 85 11.14 -14.37 -10.63
C HIS A 85 11.51 -15.28 -9.45
N TRP A 86 12.14 -16.41 -9.75
CA TRP A 86 12.63 -17.36 -8.75
C TRP A 86 14.13 -17.52 -8.83
N TYR A 87 14.79 -17.49 -7.68
CA TYR A 87 16.22 -17.65 -7.53
C TYR A 87 16.55 -18.82 -6.59
N GLN A 88 17.67 -19.48 -6.87
CA GLN A 88 18.30 -20.48 -6.02
C GLN A 88 19.64 -19.94 -5.50
N GLN A 89 19.87 -20.04 -4.21
CA GLN A 89 21.15 -19.73 -3.59
C GLN A 89 21.69 -20.94 -2.83
N LYS A 90 22.75 -21.54 -3.36
CA LYS A 90 23.51 -22.57 -2.65
C LYS A 90 24.41 -21.94 -1.59
N PRO A 91 24.77 -22.67 -0.51
CA PRO A 91 25.66 -22.16 0.52
C PRO A 91 26.97 -21.60 -0.07
N GLY A 92 27.29 -20.34 0.26
CA GLY A 92 28.50 -19.66 -0.22
C GLY A 92 28.49 -19.21 -1.68
N GLN A 93 27.37 -19.37 -2.40
CA GLN A 93 27.22 -18.93 -3.79
C GLN A 93 26.29 -17.71 -3.89
N GLN A 94 26.42 -16.98 -5.00
CA GLN A 94 25.46 -15.93 -5.35
C GLN A 94 24.12 -16.53 -5.79
N PRO A 95 23.00 -15.82 -5.61
CA PRO A 95 21.71 -16.25 -6.16
C PRO A 95 21.77 -16.43 -7.68
N LYS A 96 21.26 -17.57 -8.16
CA LYS A 96 21.12 -17.92 -9.59
C LYS A 96 19.65 -17.89 -9.97
N LEU A 97 19.34 -17.24 -11.09
CA LEU A 97 18.00 -17.25 -11.66
C LEU A 97 17.59 -18.66 -12.10
N LEU A 98 16.42 -19.10 -11.65
CA LEU A 98 15.79 -20.37 -12.06
C LEU A 98 14.68 -20.14 -13.08
N ILE A 99 13.74 -19.27 -12.73
CA ILE A 99 12.51 -19.01 -13.49
C ILE A 99 12.29 -17.51 -13.53
N TYR A 100 11.98 -16.98 -14.69
CA TYR A 100 11.57 -15.60 -14.90
C TYR A 100 10.14 -15.54 -15.43
N GLU A 101 9.52 -14.37 -15.30
CA GLU A 101 8.15 -14.13 -15.76
C GLU A 101 7.14 -15.17 -15.25
N GLY A 102 7.27 -15.56 -13.98
CA GLY A 102 6.41 -16.49 -13.25
C GLY A 102 6.55 -17.97 -13.65
N SER A 103 6.90 -18.27 -14.90
CA SER A 103 6.85 -19.65 -15.43
C SER A 103 7.95 -20.01 -16.45
N ASN A 104 8.69 -19.03 -17.00
CA ASN A 104 9.72 -19.29 -18.01
C ASN A 104 11.01 -19.79 -17.37
N LEU A 105 11.47 -20.99 -17.72
CA LEU A 105 12.75 -21.53 -17.23
C LEU A 105 13.94 -20.77 -17.81
N ALA A 106 14.88 -20.38 -16.94
CA ALA A 106 16.16 -19.82 -17.37
C ALA A 106 17.03 -20.88 -18.06
N SER A 107 17.99 -20.43 -18.88
CA SER A 107 18.86 -21.33 -19.64
C SER A 107 19.72 -22.22 -18.72
N GLY A 108 19.78 -23.52 -19.04
CA GLY A 108 20.56 -24.50 -18.29
C GLY A 108 19.93 -24.94 -16.95
N ILE A 109 18.67 -24.58 -16.70
CA ILE A 109 17.91 -25.07 -15.55
C ILE A 109 17.23 -26.39 -15.91
N PRO A 110 17.35 -27.44 -15.08
CA PRO A 110 16.71 -28.74 -15.33
C PRO A 110 15.17 -28.64 -15.43
N ALA A 111 14.58 -29.44 -16.31
CA ALA A 111 13.12 -29.43 -16.56
C ALA A 111 12.25 -29.89 -15.37
N ARG A 112 12.87 -30.45 -14.32
CA ARG A 112 12.21 -30.79 -13.05
C ARG A 112 11.73 -29.56 -12.26
N PHE A 113 12.29 -28.38 -12.56
CA PHE A 113 11.84 -27.11 -12.01
C PHE A 113 10.64 -26.58 -12.82
N SER A 114 9.63 -26.06 -12.15
CA SER A 114 8.50 -25.41 -12.79
C SER A 114 7.93 -24.29 -11.92
N GLY A 115 7.52 -23.20 -12.57
CA GLY A 115 6.92 -22.03 -11.93
C GLY A 115 5.46 -21.95 -12.33
N SER A 116 4.59 -21.57 -11.40
CA SER A 116 3.18 -21.34 -11.69
C SER A 116 2.61 -20.22 -10.83
N GLY A 117 1.44 -19.72 -11.24
CA GLY A 117 0.74 -18.64 -10.55
C GLY A 117 0.64 -17.36 -11.37
N SER A 118 -0.09 -16.40 -10.81
CA SER A 118 -0.40 -15.11 -11.42
C SER A 118 -0.93 -14.15 -10.36
N GLY A 119 -0.80 -12.86 -10.59
CA GLY A 119 -1.33 -11.80 -9.77
C GLY A 119 -0.59 -11.70 -8.45
N THR A 120 -1.08 -12.41 -7.42
CA THR A 120 -0.58 -12.33 -6.04
C THR A 120 -0.11 -13.65 -5.47
N ASP A 121 -0.26 -14.77 -6.18
CA ASP A 121 0.02 -16.11 -5.66
C ASP A 121 0.85 -16.88 -6.69
N PHE A 122 2.02 -17.32 -6.26
CA PHE A 122 3.03 -17.98 -7.09
C PHE A 122 3.59 -19.21 -6.38
N THR A 123 3.98 -20.20 -7.17
CA THR A 123 4.67 -21.38 -6.66
C THR A 123 5.84 -21.78 -7.52
N LEU A 124 6.88 -22.31 -6.86
CA LEU A 124 7.99 -23.04 -7.48
C LEU A 124 7.85 -24.51 -7.10
N THR A 125 7.84 -25.39 -8.09
CA THR A 125 7.79 -26.83 -7.91
C THR A 125 9.08 -27.46 -8.41
N ILE A 126 9.61 -28.41 -7.63
CA ILE A 126 10.78 -29.23 -7.95
C ILE A 126 10.32 -30.69 -7.88
N ASP A 127 10.36 -31.40 -9.01
CA ASP A 127 9.85 -32.78 -9.09
C ASP A 127 10.63 -33.61 -10.13
N PRO A 128 11.47 -34.57 -9.71
CA PRO A 128 11.81 -34.92 -8.31
C PRO A 128 12.83 -33.96 -7.68
N VAL A 129 12.93 -33.93 -6.35
CA VAL A 129 14.04 -33.27 -5.65
C VAL A 129 15.32 -34.12 -5.73
N GLU A 130 16.41 -33.50 -6.17
CA GLU A 130 17.76 -34.09 -6.22
C GLU A 130 18.67 -33.52 -5.10
N ALA A 131 19.80 -34.19 -4.83
CA ALA A 131 20.76 -33.76 -3.81
C ALA A 131 21.32 -32.34 -4.06
N ASP A 132 21.43 -31.95 -5.33
CA ASP A 132 21.89 -30.63 -5.76
C ASP A 132 20.87 -29.50 -5.53
N ASP A 133 19.65 -29.83 -5.12
CA ASP A 133 18.56 -28.88 -4.88
C ASP A 133 18.54 -28.34 -3.43
N ILE A 134 19.49 -28.78 -2.59
CA ILE A 134 19.68 -28.25 -1.24
C ILE A 134 20.22 -26.81 -1.33
N ALA A 135 19.32 -25.85 -1.17
CA ALA A 135 19.58 -24.43 -1.32
C ALA A 135 18.51 -23.60 -0.61
N THR A 136 18.77 -22.30 -0.46
CA THR A 136 17.71 -21.32 -0.15
C THR A 136 17.09 -20.83 -1.45
N TYR A 137 15.77 -20.71 -1.49
CA TYR A 137 15.04 -20.27 -2.66
C TYR A 137 14.32 -18.95 -2.35
N TYR A 138 14.39 -18.01 -3.29
CA TYR A 138 13.80 -16.69 -3.15
C TYR A 138 12.87 -16.38 -4.31
N CYS A 139 11.72 -15.80 -4.02
CA CYS A 139 10.92 -15.12 -5.03
C CYS A 139 11.23 -13.63 -5.01
N GLN A 140 11.17 -12.99 -6.17
CA GLN A 140 11.38 -11.55 -6.32
C GLN A 140 10.40 -11.00 -7.34
N GLN A 141 9.78 -9.87 -7.02
CA GLN A 141 9.00 -9.09 -7.97
C GLN A 141 9.86 -7.97 -8.57
N SER A 142 9.60 -7.63 -9.83
CA SER A 142 10.27 -6.55 -10.58
C SER A 142 9.31 -5.51 -11.15
N LYS A 143 8.07 -5.49 -10.67
CA LYS A 143 7.03 -4.54 -11.09
C LYS A 143 7.32 -3.15 -10.55
N ASP A 144 7.58 -3.06 -9.25
CA ASP A 144 7.89 -1.80 -8.57
C ASP A 144 9.24 -1.89 -7.88
N TYR A 145 10.05 -0.85 -8.02
CA TYR A 145 11.30 -0.72 -7.27
C TYR A 145 11.01 0.03 -5.97
N PRO A 146 11.51 -0.45 -4.81
CA PRO A 146 11.41 0.33 -3.59
C PRO A 146 12.11 1.69 -3.78
N PRO A 147 11.53 2.80 -3.28
CA PRO A 147 12.19 4.11 -3.32
C PRO A 147 13.59 4.03 -2.69
N THR A 148 14.56 4.68 -3.33
CA THR A 148 15.96 4.72 -2.86
C THR A 148 16.16 5.78 -1.78
#